data_AF-A0A0S8GH95-F1
#
_entry.id   AF-A0A0S8GH95-F1
#
_cell.length_a   1.000
_cell.length_b   1.000
_cell.length_c   1.000
_cell.angle_alpha   90.00
_cell.angle_beta   90.00
_cell.angle_gamma   90.00
#
_symmetry.space_group_name_H-M   'P 1'
#
loop_
_entity.id
_entity.type
_entity.pdbx_description
1 polymer ?
#
loop_
_entity_poly.entity_id
_entity_poly.type
_entity_poly.pdbx_seq_one_letter_code
_entity_poly.pdbx_strand_id
1 'polypeptide(L)'
;MKLWRKPFDADTIKIPRGEIHIIKDRCKGCSFCVEYCPKDVLEMSEEFNAKGYHPPFVARPDDCLECHLCEMLCPEFALFVTLREDVTVGKEEK
;
A
#
# COMPACT_ATOMS: atom_id res chain seq x y z
N MET A 1 8.33 8.35 -16.80
CA MET A 1 9.60 9.01 -17.18
C MET A 1 10.53 7.96 -17.77
N LYS A 2 11.20 8.25 -18.90
CA LYS A 2 12.13 7.30 -19.54
C LYS A 2 13.50 7.47 -18.90
N LEU A 3 14.01 6.47 -18.20
CA LEU A 3 15.36 6.50 -17.65
C LEU A 3 16.37 6.56 -18.81
N TRP A 4 17.34 7.48 -18.75
CA TRP A 4 18.37 7.61 -19.79
C TRP A 4 19.28 6.36 -19.86
N ARG A 5 19.40 5.63 -18.75
CA ARG A 5 20.21 4.41 -18.64
C ARG A 5 19.44 3.35 -17.86
N LYS A 6 19.43 2.11 -18.36
CA LYS A 6 18.93 0.96 -17.59
C LYS A 6 19.93 0.68 -16.45
N PRO A 7 19.48 0.60 -15.18
CA PRO A 7 20.32 0.12 -14.09
C PRO A 7 20.92 -1.25 -14.43
N PHE A 8 22.17 -1.49 -14.04
CA PHE A 8 22.88 -2.74 -14.38
C PHE A 8 22.25 -3.98 -13.73
N ASP A 9 21.55 -3.77 -12.62
CA ASP A 9 20.89 -4.75 -11.76
C ASP A 9 19.38 -4.82 -11.97
N ALA A 10 18.84 -4.10 -12.96
CA ALA A 10 17.39 -4.02 -13.21
C ALA A 10 16.73 -5.40 -13.44
N ASP A 11 17.47 -6.38 -13.93
CA ASP A 11 16.97 -7.76 -14.14
C ASP A 11 16.97 -8.60 -12.85
N THR A 12 17.59 -8.10 -11.77
CA THR A 12 17.76 -8.81 -10.49
C THR A 12 17.02 -8.15 -9.32
N ILE A 13 16.59 -6.90 -9.46
CA ILE A 13 15.84 -6.18 -8.42
C ILE A 13 14.46 -6.82 -8.24
N LYS A 14 14.19 -7.28 -7.02
CA LYS A 14 12.86 -7.73 -6.60
C LYS A 14 12.09 -6.57 -6.01
N ILE A 15 10.90 -6.33 -6.51
CA ILE A 15 10.00 -5.29 -5.98
C ILE A 15 9.27 -5.90 -4.79
N PRO A 16 9.44 -5.38 -3.55
CA PRO A 16 8.71 -5.88 -2.40
C PRO A 16 7.23 -5.58 -2.57
N ARG A 17 6.38 -6.47 -2.06
CA ARG A 17 4.94 -6.25 -1.97
C ARG A 17 4.50 -6.31 -0.52
N GLY A 18 3.54 -5.47 -0.16
CA GLY A 18 2.99 -5.42 1.17
C GLY A 18 1.51 -5.79 1.22
N GLU A 19 1.06 -6.30 2.35
CA GLU A 19 -0.35 -6.42 2.71
C GLU A 19 -0.71 -5.29 3.67
N ILE A 20 -1.85 -4.63 3.45
CA ILE A 20 -2.31 -3.51 4.27
C ILE A 20 -3.43 -3.99 5.19
N HIS A 21 -3.24 -3.79 6.49
CA HIS A 21 -4.21 -4.13 7.52
C HIS A 21 -4.84 -2.87 8.08
N ILE A 22 -6.18 -2.77 8.06
CA ILE A 22 -6.92 -1.57 8.48
C ILE A 22 -7.75 -1.87 9.72
N ILE A 23 -7.48 -1.15 10.80
CA ILE A 23 -8.25 -1.20 12.05
C ILE A 23 -9.36 -0.15 11.96
N LYS A 24 -10.50 -0.54 11.34
CA LYS A 24 -11.63 0.36 11.05
C LYS A 24 -12.07 1.19 12.26
N ASP A 25 -12.05 0.64 13.47
CA ASP A 25 -12.48 1.32 14.70
C ASP A 25 -11.57 2.46 15.16
N ARG A 26 -10.30 2.49 14.70
CA ARG A 26 -9.37 3.59 14.99
C ARG A 26 -9.45 4.72 13.97
N CYS A 27 -9.92 4.44 12.76
CA CYS A 27 -9.93 5.41 11.68
C CYS A 27 -10.88 6.59 11.94
N LYS A 28 -10.42 7.80 11.63
CA LYS A 28 -11.19 9.06 11.66
C LYS A 28 -11.49 9.64 10.27
N GLY A 29 -11.28 8.86 9.20
CA GLY A 29 -11.67 9.25 7.83
C GLY A 29 -10.93 10.47 7.25
N CYS A 30 -9.69 10.76 7.66
CA CYS A 30 -8.93 11.95 7.23
C CYS A 30 -8.32 11.86 5.82
N SER A 31 -8.54 10.76 5.09
CA SER A 31 -8.05 10.46 3.74
C SER A 31 -6.53 10.55 3.44
N PHE A 32 -5.66 10.93 4.37
CA PHE A 32 -4.22 11.05 4.10
C PHE A 32 -3.57 9.80 3.51
N CYS A 33 -3.94 8.62 4.00
CA CYS A 33 -3.41 7.36 3.45
C CYS A 33 -3.82 7.10 1.99
N VAL A 34 -4.95 7.64 1.54
CA VAL A 34 -5.43 7.58 0.15
C VAL A 34 -4.67 8.59 -0.69
N GLU A 35 -4.67 9.86 -0.28
CA GLU A 35 -4.06 10.98 -1.03
C GLU A 35 -2.55 10.82 -1.27
N TYR A 36 -1.84 10.28 -0.29
CA TYR A 36 -0.38 10.19 -0.34
C TYR A 36 0.14 8.83 -0.76
N CYS A 37 -0.73 7.87 -1.11
CA CYS A 37 -0.25 6.59 -1.62
C CYS A 37 0.32 6.78 -3.04
N PRO A 38 1.63 6.57 -3.29
CA PRO A 38 2.23 6.79 -4.62
C PRO A 38 1.75 5.80 -5.69
N LYS A 39 1.02 4.78 -5.27
CA LYS A 39 0.47 3.70 -6.09
C LYS A 39 -1.06 3.65 -6.01
N ASP A 40 -1.65 4.65 -5.34
CA ASP A 40 -3.09 4.78 -5.15
C ASP A 40 -3.73 3.49 -4.57
N VAL A 41 -3.09 2.75 -3.67
CA VAL A 41 -3.58 1.41 -3.28
C VAL A 41 -4.92 1.44 -2.53
N LEU A 42 -5.20 2.54 -1.84
CA LEU A 42 -6.33 2.72 -0.93
C LEU A 42 -7.39 3.62 -1.56
N GLU A 43 -8.65 3.37 -1.26
CA GLU A 43 -9.79 4.23 -1.61
C GLU A 43 -10.71 4.41 -0.40
N MET A 44 -11.45 5.52 -0.34
CA MET A 44 -12.39 5.76 0.75
C MET A 44 -13.64 4.89 0.58
N SER A 45 -14.05 4.18 1.63
CA SER A 45 -15.29 3.39 1.61
C SER A 45 -16.52 4.28 1.77
N GLU A 46 -17.66 3.84 1.25
CA GLU A 46 -18.97 4.40 1.59
C GLU A 46 -19.51 3.86 2.93
N GLU A 47 -18.91 2.81 3.47
CA GLU A 47 -19.30 2.22 4.75
C GLU A 47 -18.97 3.16 5.92
N PHE A 48 -19.77 3.09 6.99
CA PHE A 48 -19.49 3.74 8.26
C PHE A 48 -18.87 2.76 9.26
N ASN A 49 -17.85 3.19 9.98
CA ASN A 49 -17.39 2.49 11.19
C ASN A 49 -18.28 2.82 12.40
N ALA A 50 -18.01 2.19 13.56
CA ALA A 50 -18.77 2.42 14.79
C ALA A 50 -18.76 3.88 15.30
N LYS A 51 -17.83 4.71 14.81
CA LYS A 51 -17.68 6.12 15.15
C LYS A 51 -18.32 7.06 14.11
N GLY A 52 -18.92 6.52 13.04
CA GLY A 52 -19.55 7.30 11.97
C GLY A 52 -18.57 7.90 10.96
N TYR A 53 -17.32 7.42 10.90
CA TYR A 53 -16.37 7.81 9.85
C TYR A 53 -16.37 6.78 8.72
N HIS A 54 -15.90 7.21 7.55
CA HIS A 54 -15.65 6.35 6.39
C HIS A 54 -14.20 5.84 6.42
N PRO A 55 -13.93 4.60 6.88
CA PRO A 55 -12.59 4.04 6.79
C PRO A 55 -12.23 3.74 5.33
N PRO A 56 -10.95 3.81 4.95
CA PRO A 56 -10.52 3.38 3.63
C PRO A 56 -10.60 1.85 3.50
N PHE A 57 -10.60 1.37 2.25
CA PHE A 57 -10.43 -0.04 1.90
C PHE A 57 -9.29 -0.19 0.87
N VAL A 58 -8.78 -1.41 0.74
CA VAL A 58 -7.68 -1.74 -0.19
C VAL A 58 -8.27 -2.05 -1.56
N ALA A 59 -8.21 -1.10 -2.49
CA ALA A 59 -8.74 -1.25 -3.85
C ALA A 59 -7.78 -2.03 -4.77
N ARG A 60 -6.46 -1.89 -4.55
CA ARG A 60 -5.40 -2.48 -5.38
C ARG A 60 -4.36 -3.23 -4.55
N PRO A 61 -4.68 -4.40 -3.97
CA PRO A 61 -3.80 -5.10 -3.03
C PRO A 61 -2.44 -5.49 -3.62
N ASP A 62 -2.37 -5.79 -4.92
CA ASP A 62 -1.13 -6.22 -5.58
C ASP A 62 -0.15 -5.08 -5.89
N ASP A 63 -0.59 -3.82 -5.75
CA ASP A 63 0.22 -2.64 -6.09
C ASP A 63 1.01 -2.06 -4.91
N CYS A 64 0.74 -2.50 -3.68
CA CYS A 64 1.45 -2.05 -2.49
C CYS A 64 2.93 -2.40 -2.57
N LEU A 65 3.79 -1.44 -2.24
CA LEU A 65 5.26 -1.55 -2.30
C LEU A 65 5.91 -1.62 -0.92
N GLU A 66 5.12 -1.87 0.14
CA GLU A 66 5.64 -1.92 1.52
C GLU A 66 6.44 -0.66 1.93
N CYS A 67 6.04 0.52 1.45
CA CYS A 67 6.77 1.76 1.73
C CYS A 67 6.48 2.38 3.11
N HIS A 68 5.51 1.83 3.86
CA HIS A 68 5.03 2.33 5.16
C HIS A 68 4.55 3.80 5.22
N LEU A 69 4.42 4.49 4.08
CA LEU A 69 4.06 5.90 4.06
C LEU A 69 2.66 6.15 4.64
N CYS A 70 1.68 5.30 4.28
CA CYS A 70 0.33 5.40 4.82
C CYS A 70 0.26 5.16 6.34
N GLU A 71 1.15 4.31 6.87
CA GLU A 71 1.27 4.02 8.30
C GLU A 71 1.87 5.22 9.04
N MET A 72 2.97 5.78 8.53
CA MET A 72 3.63 6.96 9.10
C MET A 72 2.74 8.21 9.08
N LEU A 73 1.90 8.37 8.05
CA LEU A 73 1.01 9.52 7.91
C LEU A 73 -0.28 9.39 8.71
N CYS A 74 -0.64 8.20 9.19
CA CYS A 74 -1.88 7.98 9.92
C CYS A 74 -1.77 8.53 11.35
N PRO A 75 -2.49 9.60 11.73
CA PRO A 75 -2.37 10.19 13.07
C PRO A 75 -2.91 9.27 14.18
N GLU A 76 -3.77 8.32 13.80
CA GLU A 76 -4.46 7.41 14.72
C GLU A 76 -3.83 6.00 14.75
N PHE A 77 -2.79 5.76 13.94
CA PHE A 77 -2.20 4.42 13.73
C PHE A 77 -3.30 3.38 13.45
N ALA A 78 -4.23 3.74 12.56
CA ALA A 78 -5.41 2.96 12.23
C ALA A 78 -5.15 1.92 11.12
N LEU A 79 -3.93 1.85 10.61
CA LEU A 79 -3.51 0.85 9.64
C LEU A 79 -2.01 0.55 9.81
N PHE A 80 -1.58 -0.63 9.37
CA PHE A 80 -0.18 -1.04 9.32
C PHE A 80 0.07 -1.91 8.08
N VAL A 81 1.33 -2.01 7.66
CA VAL A 81 1.73 -2.78 6.48
C VAL A 81 2.66 -3.92 6.88
N THR A 82 2.45 -5.10 6.30
CA THR A 82 3.33 -6.27 6.49
C THR A 82 3.90 -6.71 5.14
N LEU A 83 5.12 -7.25 5.12
CA LEU A 83 5.67 -7.89 3.93
C LEU A 83 4.75 -9.03 3.48
N ARG A 84 4.43 -9.07 2.20
CA ARG A 84 3.76 -10.19 1.56
C ARG A 84 4.83 -11.12 1.01
N GLU A 85 4.91 -12.33 1.55
CA GLU A 85 5.97 -13.31 1.21
C GLU A 85 5.82 -13.90 -0.22
N ASP A 86 4.69 -13.64 -0.88
CA ASP A 86 4.23 -14.34 -2.09
C ASP A 86 4.93 -13.94 -3.41
N VAL A 87 5.97 -13.11 -3.39
CA VAL A 87 6.50 -12.53 -4.64
C VAL A 87 7.85 -13.13 -5.01
N THR A 88 7.83 -14.40 -5.38
CA THR A 88 8.82 -14.98 -6.29
C THR A 88 8.54 -14.49 -7.71
N VAL A 89 8.98 -13.28 -8.07
CA VAL A 89 8.99 -12.87 -9.49
C VAL A 89 10.09 -13.67 -10.18
N GLY A 90 9.68 -14.41 -11.21
CA GLY A 90 10.35 -15.57 -11.76
C GLY A 90 11.76 -15.34 -12.28
N LYS A 91 12.59 -16.32 -11.99
CA LYS A 91 13.41 -16.95 -13.03
C LYS A 91 12.45 -17.82 -13.85
N GLU A 92 12.06 -17.39 -15.04
CA GLU A 92 11.63 -18.32 -16.09
C GLU A 92 12.76 -18.35 -17.11
N GLU A 93 13.63 -19.34 -16.95
CA GLU A 93 14.60 -19.74 -17.95
C GLU A 93 13.87 -20.28 -19.18
N LYS A 94 14.09 -19.66 -20.34
CA LYS A 94 14.45 -20.40 -21.55
C LYS A 94 15.28 -19.55 -22.50
#